data_AF-A0A960YNL6-F1
#
_entry.id   AF-A0A960YNL6-F1
#
_cell.length_a   1.000
_cell.length_b   1.000
_cell.length_c   1.000
_cell.angle_alpha   90.00
_cell.angle_beta   90.00
_cell.angle_gamma   90.00
#
_symmetry.space_group_name_H-M   'P 1'
#
loop_
_entity.id
_entity.type
_entity.pdbx_description
1 polymer ?
#
loop_
_entity_poly.entity_id
_entity_poly.type
_entity_poly.pdbx_seq_one_letter_code
_entity_poly.pdbx_strand_id
1 'polypeptide(L)'
;MVFWMILAFPAAHSLGARDMDVSFYRGQFTSTTLGNILLQADTDYKPSYILTGAVSSPAPIAFFGLPTEWEGQVVKHSGSQKHLEFNAVLMARIGNSLDFSGLPISFAVGEGISLASRNPDLENPRSFYGMNGQSEYSQNFLNYLVFEVELGLPLDAYEPRAFIRLHHRSGI
;
A
#
# COMPACT_ATOMS: atom_id res chain seq x y z
N MET A 1 -7.91 17.53 3.05
CA MET A 1 -7.15 16.28 3.16
C MET A 1 -7.43 15.47 1.89
N VAL A 2 -6.45 15.39 0.98
CA VAL A 2 -6.61 14.69 -0.28
C VAL A 2 -6.14 13.25 -0.07
N PHE A 3 -7.03 12.30 -0.33
CA PHE A 3 -6.72 10.89 -0.23
C PHE A 3 -6.12 10.48 -1.57
N TRP A 4 -4.91 9.94 -1.53
CA TRP A 4 -4.26 9.36 -2.70
C TRP A 4 -4.29 7.84 -2.56
N MET A 5 -4.86 7.14 -3.55
CA MET A 5 -5.00 5.69 -3.55
C MET A 5 -4.44 5.09 -4.84
N ILE A 6 -3.87 3.89 -4.73
CA ILE A 6 -3.39 3.03 -5.82
C ILE A 6 -3.98 1.64 -5.59
N LEU A 7 -4.66 1.07 -6.59
CA LEU A 7 -5.22 -0.30 -6.55
C LEU A 7 -4.24 -1.34 -7.13
N ALA A 8 -3.90 -2.34 -6.31
CA ALA A 8 -3.06 -3.51 -6.65
C ALA A 8 -3.85 -4.69 -7.25
N PHE A 9 -3.20 -5.49 -8.09
CA PHE A 9 -3.68 -6.72 -8.75
C PHE A 9 -2.68 -7.88 -8.50
N PRO A 10 -3.09 -9.16 -8.61
CA PRO A 10 -2.65 -10.25 -7.74
C PRO A 10 -1.17 -10.63 -7.85
N ALA A 11 -0.58 -11.00 -6.70
CA ALA A 11 0.75 -11.59 -6.60
C ALA A 11 0.68 -13.12 -6.55
N ALA A 12 1.81 -13.76 -6.86
CA ALA A 12 2.03 -15.18 -6.59
C ALA A 12 3.06 -15.26 -5.46
N HIS A 13 2.66 -15.84 -4.32
CA HIS A 13 3.61 -16.28 -3.29
C HIS A 13 4.32 -17.54 -3.81
N SER A 14 5.61 -17.71 -3.51
CA SER A 14 6.35 -18.91 -3.91
C SER A 14 7.28 -19.39 -2.79
N LEU A 15 7.02 -20.64 -2.41
CA LEU A 15 7.98 -21.68 -2.04
C LEU A 15 8.65 -21.63 -0.66
N GLY A 16 8.06 -22.39 0.27
CA GLY A 16 8.76 -23.45 1.02
C GLY A 16 9.87 -23.03 1.99
N ALA A 17 9.59 -23.22 3.29
CA ALA A 17 10.57 -23.32 4.38
C ALA A 17 11.44 -22.08 4.67
N ARG A 18 11.05 -20.88 4.25
CA ARG A 18 11.65 -19.62 4.71
C ARG A 18 10.54 -18.63 5.05
N ASP A 19 10.67 -17.98 6.21
CA ASP A 19 9.73 -17.01 6.81
C ASP A 19 9.57 -15.70 6.00
N MET A 20 9.60 -15.75 4.67
CA MET A 20 9.64 -14.56 3.83
C MET A 20 8.73 -14.72 2.61
N ASP A 21 7.91 -13.70 2.40
CA ASP A 21 6.99 -13.58 1.27
C ASP A 21 7.48 -12.50 0.30
N VAL A 22 7.19 -12.70 -0.98
CA VAL A 22 7.54 -11.75 -2.05
C VAL A 22 6.27 -11.35 -2.77
N SER A 23 6.04 -10.05 -2.89
CA SER A 23 4.86 -9.51 -3.55
C SER A 23 5.24 -8.50 -4.62
N PHE A 24 4.42 -8.48 -5.68
CA PHE A 24 4.53 -7.52 -6.76
C PHE A 24 3.16 -6.95 -7.05
N TYR A 25 3.08 -5.64 -7.21
CA TYR A 25 1.83 -5.01 -7.59
C TYR A 25 2.06 -3.75 -8.41
N ARG A 26 1.02 -3.35 -9.12
CA ARG A 26 0.94 -2.07 -9.83
C ARG A 26 -0.28 -1.32 -9.34
N GLY A 27 -0.32 -0.01 -9.55
CA GLY A 27 -1.61 0.66 -9.55
C GLY A 27 -1.54 2.11 -9.97
N GLN A 28 -2.68 2.78 -9.83
CA GLN A 28 -2.91 4.10 -10.39
C GLN A 28 -3.42 5.07 -9.33
N PHE A 29 -2.85 6.26 -9.33
CA PHE A 29 -3.17 7.35 -8.42
C PHE A 29 -4.60 7.89 -8.63
N THR A 30 -5.29 8.17 -7.54
CA THR A 30 -6.59 8.86 -7.52
C THR A 30 -6.68 9.84 -6.35
N SER A 31 -7.36 10.98 -6.53
CA SER A 31 -7.64 11.99 -5.49
C SER A 31 -8.85 11.67 -4.59
N THR A 32 -9.53 10.55 -4.82
CA THR A 32 -10.77 10.24 -4.12
C THR A 32 -10.53 9.67 -2.72
N THR A 33 -11.44 9.97 -1.79
CA THR A 33 -11.42 9.43 -0.42
C THR A 33 -11.75 7.94 -0.39
N LEU A 34 -11.15 7.22 0.57
CA LEU A 34 -11.36 5.78 0.74
C LEU A 34 -12.84 5.41 0.84
N GLY A 35 -13.62 6.17 1.61
CA GLY A 35 -15.06 5.96 1.75
C GLY A 35 -15.80 6.08 0.41
N ASN A 36 -15.44 7.06 -0.42
CA ASN A 36 -16.08 7.24 -1.72
C ASN A 36 -15.69 6.14 -2.71
N ILE A 37 -14.44 5.65 -2.66
CA ILE A 37 -14.02 4.52 -3.50
C ILE A 37 -14.79 3.24 -3.15
N LEU A 38 -14.88 2.91 -1.85
CA LEU A 38 -15.52 1.67 -1.40
C LEU A 38 -17.05 1.71 -1.48
N LEU A 39 -17.67 2.87 -1.27
CA LEU A 39 -19.12 2.98 -1.15
C LEU A 39 -19.81 3.51 -2.41
N GLN A 40 -19.12 4.31 -3.23
CA GLN A 40 -19.73 5.02 -4.37
C GLN A 40 -19.12 4.62 -5.72
N ALA A 41 -17.97 3.93 -5.72
CA ALA A 41 -17.22 3.54 -6.92
C ALA A 41 -16.89 4.72 -7.88
N ASP A 42 -17.01 5.96 -7.40
CA ASP A 42 -16.66 7.16 -8.13
C ASP A 42 -15.21 7.51 -7.81
N THR A 43 -14.31 7.48 -8.79
CA THR A 43 -12.87 7.58 -8.56
C THR A 43 -12.20 8.42 -9.65
N ASP A 44 -11.59 9.54 -9.27
CA ASP A 44 -10.89 10.44 -10.19
C ASP A 44 -9.44 10.00 -10.36
N TYR A 45 -9.24 9.06 -11.29
CA TYR A 45 -7.92 8.55 -11.63
C TYR A 45 -7.09 9.59 -12.40
N LYS A 46 -5.82 9.74 -12.02
CA LYS A 46 -4.83 10.55 -12.77
C LYS A 46 -3.83 9.63 -13.48
N PRO A 47 -3.18 10.10 -14.56
CA PRO A 47 -2.14 9.35 -15.25
C PRO A 47 -0.81 9.34 -14.46
N SER A 48 -0.84 8.86 -13.22
CA SER A 48 0.32 8.60 -12.36
C SER A 48 0.20 7.16 -11.85
N TYR A 49 1.27 6.39 -11.97
CA TYR A 49 1.24 4.95 -11.74
C TYR A 49 2.42 4.51 -10.91
N ILE A 50 2.25 3.43 -10.17
CA ILE A 50 3.34 2.75 -9.48
C ILE A 50 3.49 1.30 -9.91
N LEU A 51 4.73 0.83 -9.82
CA LEU A 51 5.09 -0.58 -9.85
C LEU A 51 5.94 -0.86 -8.61
N THR A 52 5.51 -1.83 -7.80
CA THR A 52 6.14 -2.17 -6.53
C THR A 52 6.61 -3.60 -6.53
N GLY A 53 7.83 -3.81 -6.03
CA GLY A 53 8.27 -5.09 -5.51
C GLY A 53 8.45 -4.96 -4.00
N ALA A 54 7.99 -5.96 -3.25
CA ALA A 54 8.09 -5.97 -1.80
C ALA A 54 8.47 -7.35 -1.27
N VAL A 55 9.06 -7.32 -0.09
CA VAL A 55 9.45 -8.51 0.67
C VAL A 55 8.91 -8.35 2.08
N SER A 56 8.17 -9.34 2.56
CA SER A 56 7.63 -9.38 3.91
C SER A 56 8.14 -10.57 4.70
N SER A 57 8.12 -10.46 6.02
CA SER A 57 8.48 -11.53 6.95
C SER A 57 7.70 -11.38 8.26
N PRO A 58 7.33 -12.46 8.97
CA PRO A 58 6.72 -12.38 10.27
C PRO A 58 7.55 -11.55 11.25
N ALA A 59 6.86 -10.70 12.02
CA ALA A 59 7.47 -9.90 13.05
C ALA A 59 7.21 -10.55 14.43
N PRO A 60 8.19 -10.51 15.36
CA PRO A 60 8.07 -11.15 16.68
C PRO A 60 7.16 -10.37 17.65
N ILE A 61 6.41 -9.39 17.15
CA ILE A 61 5.52 -8.54 17.92
C ILE A 61 4.07 -8.85 17.53
N ALA A 62 3.15 -8.72 18.47
CA ALA A 62 1.73 -8.85 18.21
C ALA A 62 1.05 -7.51 18.48
N PHE A 63 0.11 -7.12 17.62
CA PHE A 63 -0.64 -5.88 17.77
C PHE A 63 -2.09 -6.21 18.11
N PHE A 64 -2.55 -5.87 19.32
CA PHE A 64 -3.85 -6.32 19.86
C PHE A 64 -4.09 -7.84 19.75
N GLY A 65 -3.03 -8.65 19.90
CA GLY A 65 -3.10 -10.10 19.77
C GLY A 65 -3.14 -10.62 18.33
N LEU A 66 -3.07 -9.73 17.33
CA LEU A 66 -2.96 -10.09 15.93
C LEU A 66 -1.49 -10.37 15.55
N PRO A 67 -1.23 -11.38 14.68
CA PRO A 67 0.06 -11.55 14.04
C PRO A 67 0.46 -10.29 13.27
N THR A 68 1.76 -10.00 13.26
CA THR A 68 2.30 -8.89 12.49
C THR A 68 3.42 -9.31 11.55
N GLU A 69 3.66 -8.51 10.53
CA GLU A 69 4.63 -8.73 9.46
C GLU A 69 5.41 -7.43 9.22
N TRP A 70 6.73 -7.54 9.11
CA TRP A 70 7.55 -6.48 8.53
C TRP A 70 7.48 -6.58 7.02
N GLU A 71 7.32 -5.46 6.32
CA GLU A 71 7.42 -5.43 4.87
C GLU A 71 8.28 -4.24 4.41
N GLY A 72 9.23 -4.54 3.52
CA GLY A 72 10.03 -3.55 2.81
C GLY A 72 9.60 -3.47 1.35
N GLN A 73 9.45 -2.25 0.82
CA GLN A 73 8.99 -2.02 -0.56
C GLN A 73 9.98 -1.15 -1.35
N VAL A 74 10.12 -1.47 -2.63
CA VAL A 74 10.71 -0.58 -3.64
C VAL A 74 9.65 -0.26 -4.68
N VAL A 75 9.33 1.02 -4.80
CA VAL A 75 8.23 1.53 -5.61
C VAL A 75 8.79 2.42 -6.71
N LYS A 76 8.49 2.07 -7.95
CA LYS A 76 8.80 2.90 -9.11
C LYS A 76 7.57 3.69 -9.53
N HIS A 77 7.64 5.00 -9.37
CA HIS A 77 6.62 5.92 -9.88
C HIS A 77 6.86 6.25 -11.35
N SER A 78 5.78 6.33 -12.11
CA SER A 78 5.75 6.69 -13.54
C SER A 78 4.54 7.57 -13.90
N GLY A 79 4.55 8.15 -15.10
CA GLY A 79 3.53 9.12 -15.52
C GLY A 79 3.83 10.52 -14.99
N SER A 80 2.86 11.11 -14.29
CA SER A 80 2.97 12.45 -13.70
C SER A 80 3.92 12.55 -12.50
N GLN A 81 4.27 11.44 -11.84
CA GLN A 81 5.36 11.34 -10.86
C GLN A 81 6.43 10.37 -11.37
N LYS A 82 7.71 10.71 -11.27
CA LYS A 82 8.82 9.90 -11.80
C LYS A 82 9.96 9.76 -10.79
N HIS A 83 9.77 8.95 -9.76
CA HIS A 83 10.74 8.77 -8.70
C HIS A 83 10.79 7.33 -8.21
N LEU A 84 11.77 7.05 -7.35
CA LEU A 84 11.76 5.86 -6.53
C LEU A 84 11.23 6.22 -5.16
N GLU A 85 10.50 5.30 -4.57
CA GLU A 85 10.02 5.40 -3.20
C GLU A 85 10.34 4.09 -2.48
N PHE A 86 10.80 4.22 -1.24
CA PHE A 86 11.17 3.11 -0.38
C PHE A 86 10.32 3.15 0.87
N ASN A 87 9.65 2.04 1.17
CA ASN A 87 8.78 1.94 2.34
C ASN A 87 9.27 0.86 3.28
N ALA A 88 9.13 1.13 4.57
CA ALA A 88 9.24 0.13 5.62
C ALA A 88 7.96 0.20 6.46
N VAL A 89 7.23 -0.89 6.53
CA VAL A 89 5.90 -0.94 7.16
C VAL A 89 5.80 -2.13 8.11
N LEU A 90 5.11 -1.92 9.22
CA LEU A 90 4.64 -2.98 10.10
C LEU A 90 3.15 -3.19 9.83
N MET A 91 2.77 -4.40 9.45
CA MET A 91 1.39 -4.76 9.12
C MET A 91 0.85 -5.71 10.18
N ALA A 92 -0.39 -5.49 10.64
CA ALA A 92 -1.14 -6.41 11.47
C ALA A 92 -2.23 -7.08 10.61
N ARG A 93 -2.37 -8.41 10.73
CA ARG A 93 -3.26 -9.22 9.89
C ARG A 93 -4.39 -9.85 10.70
N ILE A 94 -5.61 -9.72 10.20
CA ILE A 94 -6.83 -10.33 10.73
C ILE A 94 -7.21 -11.50 9.84
N GLY A 95 -7.27 -12.68 10.47
CA GLY A 95 -7.71 -13.93 9.86
C GLY A 95 -6.63 -14.53 8.98
N ASN A 96 -6.07 -15.68 9.36
CA ASN A 96 -5.25 -16.47 8.45
C ASN A 96 -6.08 -17.01 7.26
N SER A 97 -7.41 -17.05 7.42
CA SER A 97 -8.40 -17.34 6.39
C SER A 97 -9.80 -17.21 7.01
N LEU A 98 -10.45 -16.05 6.89
CA LEU A 98 -11.91 -16.02 6.98
C LEU A 98 -12.44 -16.76 5.76
N ASP A 99 -12.92 -17.98 5.98
CA ASP A 99 -13.42 -18.84 4.90
C ASP A 99 -14.80 -18.33 4.46
N PHE A 100 -14.86 -17.76 3.25
CA PHE A 100 -16.10 -17.37 2.62
C PHE A 100 -16.39 -18.29 1.44
N SER A 101 -17.16 -19.35 1.69
CA SER A 101 -17.57 -20.32 0.66
C SER A 101 -16.40 -21.05 -0.02
N GLY A 102 -15.35 -21.38 0.73
CA GLY A 102 -14.15 -22.07 0.27
C GLY A 102 -13.04 -21.14 -0.23
N LEU A 103 -13.21 -19.82 -0.07
CA LEU A 103 -12.20 -18.81 -0.44
C LEU A 103 -11.55 -18.24 0.83
N PRO A 104 -10.24 -18.45 1.04
CA PRO A 104 -9.50 -17.83 2.14
C PRO A 104 -9.42 -16.31 1.97
N ILE A 105 -10.00 -15.54 2.87
CA ILE A 105 -9.89 -14.07 2.86
C ILE A 105 -9.15 -13.59 4.11
N SER A 106 -8.21 -12.66 3.94
CA SER A 106 -7.58 -11.98 5.08
C SER A 106 -7.57 -10.47 4.89
N PHE A 107 -7.53 -9.73 5.99
CA PHE A 107 -7.46 -8.29 6.01
C PHE A 107 -6.19 -7.85 6.74
N ALA A 108 -5.47 -6.87 6.20
CA ALA A 108 -4.33 -6.29 6.89
C ALA A 108 -4.39 -4.77 6.92
N VAL A 109 -3.87 -4.20 8.00
CA VAL A 109 -3.62 -2.76 8.16
C VAL A 109 -2.18 -2.58 8.59
N GLY A 110 -1.51 -1.56 8.07
CA GLY A 110 -0.14 -1.28 8.45
C GLY A 110 0.19 0.19 8.46
N GLU A 111 1.19 0.50 9.26
CA GLU A 111 1.75 1.83 9.44
C GLU A 111 3.27 1.76 9.33
N GLY A 112 3.86 2.77 8.72
CA GLY A 112 5.26 2.75 8.37
C GLY A 112 5.79 4.10 7.93
N ILE A 113 7.00 4.05 7.39
CA ILE A 113 7.70 5.22 6.88
C ILE A 113 7.94 5.07 5.38
N SER A 114 7.91 6.20 4.68
CA SER A 114 8.13 6.26 3.26
C SER A 114 9.15 7.32 2.90
N LEU A 115 10.16 6.94 2.11
CA LEU A 115 11.22 7.80 1.61
C LEU A 115 11.19 7.84 0.07
N ALA A 116 10.85 8.99 -0.49
CA ALA A 116 10.94 9.27 -1.91
C ALA A 116 12.33 9.80 -2.29
N SER A 117 12.85 9.40 -3.46
CA SER A 117 14.13 9.88 -3.99
C SER A 117 14.11 11.35 -4.42
N ARG A 118 12.91 11.94 -4.54
CA ARG A 118 12.67 13.35 -4.84
C ARG A 118 11.33 13.76 -4.25
N ASN A 119 11.11 15.05 -4.03
CA ASN A 119 9.81 15.57 -3.58
C ASN A 119 8.74 15.29 -4.65
N PRO A 120 7.66 14.57 -4.33
CA PRO A 120 6.67 14.19 -5.34
C PRO A 120 5.78 15.37 -5.79
N ASP A 121 5.81 15.67 -7.08
CA ASP A 121 5.17 16.86 -7.66
C ASP A 121 3.64 16.93 -7.44
N LEU A 122 2.96 15.77 -7.36
CA LEU A 122 1.50 15.68 -7.15
C LEU A 122 1.08 15.62 -5.67
N GLU A 123 2.01 15.38 -4.75
CA GLU A 123 1.74 15.44 -3.30
C GLU A 123 1.73 16.89 -2.79
N ASN A 124 1.93 17.86 -3.70
CA ASN A 124 1.97 19.27 -3.40
C ASN A 124 0.54 19.85 -3.47
N PRO A 125 -0.08 20.25 -2.35
CA PRO A 125 -1.32 21.00 -2.41
C PRO A 125 -0.98 22.36 -3.02
N ARG A 126 -1.26 22.57 -4.31
CA ARG A 126 -1.20 23.89 -4.95
C ARG A 126 -2.21 24.92 -4.35
N SER A 127 -2.74 24.71 -3.15
CA SER A 127 -3.83 25.51 -2.63
C SER A 127 -3.88 25.55 -1.10
N PHE A 128 -2.87 26.13 -0.47
CA PHE A 128 -3.11 27.11 0.59
C PHE A 128 -1.85 27.95 0.77
N TYR A 129 -1.90 29.20 0.30
CA TYR A 129 -1.00 30.21 0.83
C TYR A 129 -1.35 30.31 2.32
N GLY A 130 -0.55 29.70 3.20
CA GLY A 130 -0.53 30.11 4.60
C GLY A 130 -0.33 31.63 4.64
N MET A 131 -0.78 32.30 5.70
CA MET A 131 -0.72 33.76 5.86
C MET A 131 0.70 34.37 5.70
N ASN A 132 1.74 33.55 5.49
CA ASN A 132 3.14 33.89 5.31
C ASN A 132 3.75 33.46 3.95
N GLY A 133 2.95 33.00 2.98
CA GLY A 133 3.43 32.73 1.60
C GLY A 133 4.39 31.55 1.42
N GLN A 134 4.58 30.70 2.43
CA GLN A 134 5.34 29.46 2.33
C GLN A 134 4.37 28.33 1.96
N SER A 135 4.53 27.73 0.78
CA SER A 135 3.90 26.44 0.49
C SER A 135 4.54 25.40 1.40
N GLU A 136 3.75 24.60 2.11
CA GLU A 136 4.26 23.37 2.74
C GLU A 136 4.76 22.46 1.62
N TYR A 137 6.07 22.51 1.35
CA TYR A 137 6.68 21.68 0.35
C TYR A 137 6.45 20.22 0.71
N SER A 138 5.94 19.44 -0.24
CA SER A 138 5.93 17.98 -0.17
C SER A 138 7.31 17.49 0.29
N GLN A 139 7.32 16.80 1.44
CA GLN A 139 8.53 16.24 2.03
C GLN A 139 8.83 14.90 1.37
N ASN A 140 10.12 14.60 1.22
CA ASN A 140 10.55 13.30 0.71
C ASN A 140 10.35 12.18 1.73
N PHE A 141 10.26 12.49 3.02
CA PHE A 141 10.02 11.54 4.09
C PHE A 141 8.62 11.76 4.68
N LEU A 142 7.78 10.71 4.64
CA LEU A 142 6.36 10.80 5.02
C LEU A 142 5.92 9.55 5.80
N ASN A 143 4.78 9.66 6.47
CA ASN A 143 4.08 8.49 7.01
C ASN A 143 3.52 7.65 5.86
N TYR A 144 3.53 6.34 6.04
CA TYR A 144 2.98 5.36 5.10
C TYR A 144 1.87 4.56 5.77
N LEU A 145 0.69 4.54 5.16
CA LEU A 145 -0.44 3.73 5.60
C LEU A 145 -0.81 2.75 4.51
N VAL A 146 -1.07 1.51 4.93
CA VAL A 146 -1.51 0.44 4.05
C VAL A 146 -2.76 -0.22 4.60
N PHE A 147 -3.68 -0.53 3.70
CA PHE A 147 -4.82 -1.40 3.96
C PHE A 147 -4.89 -2.42 2.86
N GLU A 148 -5.10 -3.68 3.20
CA GLU A 148 -5.04 -4.78 2.25
C GLU A 148 -6.18 -5.77 2.49
N VAL A 149 -6.76 -6.22 1.39
CA VAL A 149 -7.63 -7.40 1.33
C VAL A 149 -6.94 -8.43 0.47
N GLU A 150 -6.77 -9.62 1.01
CA GLU A 150 -6.07 -10.71 0.36
C GLU A 150 -6.99 -11.93 0.22
N LEU A 151 -6.90 -12.58 -0.92
CA LEU A 151 -7.72 -13.70 -1.37
C LEU A 151 -6.77 -14.86 -1.72
N GLY A 152 -6.90 -15.98 -1.03
CA GLY A 152 -6.21 -17.22 -1.37
C GLY A 152 -6.72 -17.76 -2.71
N LEU A 153 -5.81 -18.18 -3.58
CA LEU A 153 -6.18 -18.83 -4.84
C LEU A 153 -6.18 -20.36 -4.65
N PRO A 154 -7.16 -21.08 -5.22
CA PRO A 154 -7.25 -22.53 -5.15
C PRO A 154 -6.23 -23.19 -6.11
N LEU A 155 -4.93 -22.97 -5.86
CA LEU A 155 -3.82 -23.48 -6.66
C LEU A 155 -2.83 -24.22 -5.74
N ASP A 156 -2.82 -25.55 -5.83
CA ASP A 156 -2.09 -26.45 -4.92
C ASP A 156 -0.56 -26.33 -4.96
N ALA A 157 0.01 -25.74 -6.00
CA ALA A 157 1.47 -25.80 -6.20
C ALA A 157 2.26 -24.82 -5.31
N TYR A 158 1.67 -23.69 -4.87
CA TYR A 158 2.41 -22.60 -4.23
C TYR A 158 1.64 -21.72 -3.24
N GLU A 159 0.38 -22.05 -2.90
CA GLU A 159 -0.51 -21.16 -2.13
C GLU A 159 -0.49 -19.69 -2.60
N PRO A 160 -0.59 -19.38 -3.91
CA PRO A 160 -0.54 -18.01 -4.37
C PRO A 160 -1.76 -17.23 -3.85
N ARG A 161 -1.56 -15.95 -3.53
CA ARG A 161 -2.61 -15.11 -2.94
C ARG A 161 -2.71 -13.80 -3.71
N ALA A 162 -3.91 -13.48 -4.11
CA ALA A 162 -4.25 -12.23 -4.76
C ALA A 162 -4.54 -11.16 -3.71
N PHE A 163 -4.15 -9.92 -3.93
CA PHE A 163 -4.57 -8.85 -3.01
C PHE A 163 -4.96 -7.57 -3.74
N ILE A 164 -5.82 -6.82 -3.07
CA ILE A 164 -6.14 -5.43 -3.35
C ILE A 164 -5.60 -4.63 -2.18
N ARG A 165 -4.74 -3.67 -2.48
CA ARG A 165 -4.05 -2.84 -1.50
C ARG A 165 -4.38 -1.39 -1.75
N LEU A 166 -4.46 -0.64 -0.65
CA LEU A 166 -4.51 0.81 -0.60
C LEU A 166 -3.15 1.28 -0.11
N HIS A 167 -2.44 1.99 -0.98
CA HIS A 167 -1.12 2.53 -0.71
C HIS A 167 -1.24 4.04 -0.50
N HIS A 168 -1.04 4.50 0.74
CA HIS A 168 -1.27 5.88 1.13
C HIS A 168 -0.05 6.51 1.79
N ARG A 169 0.21 7.77 1.45
CA ARG A 169 1.29 8.59 2.03
C ARG A 169 0.73 9.93 2.45
N SER A 170 1.09 10.38 3.65
CA SER A 170 0.70 11.69 4.16
C SER A 170 1.76 12.30 5.07
N GLY A 171 1.73 13.63 5.19
CA GLY A 171 2.55 14.36 6.17
C GLY A 171 2.31 13.87 7.60
N ILE A 172 3.35 14.00 8.42
CA ILE A 172 3.34 13.76 9.87
C ILE A 172 2.78 14.98 10.58
#